data_AF-A0A4Q4U1E3-F1
#
_entry.id   AF-A0A4Q4U1E3-F1
#
_cell.length_a   1.000
_cell.length_b   1.000
_cell.length_c   1.000
_cell.angle_alpha   90.00
_cell.angle_beta   90.00
_cell.angle_gamma   90.00
#
_symmetry.space_group_name_H-M   'P 1'
#
loop_
_entity.id
_entity.type
_entity.pdbx_description
1 polymer ?
#
loop_
_entity_poly.entity_id
_entity_poly.type
_entity_poly.pdbx_seq_one_letter_code
_entity_poly.pdbx_strand_id
1 'polypeptide(L)'
;MENKVLNVKHNANPQTKLIAGQDKVSPKAVTEAKYLLEHFECAKEKRFHFERIIAEGSFGATFKMRMWEKPSLTLEMKPVRRFVMKRSLNEKGRENISREIEFLRGAIHISQPFHIDDTESGNTLEYLKGPTLVIEWLDNGLLYDFIERVGDWGKPLPNRMLWRLFLCLMIHNFEEHEHKEVPMIKLIDFGMSRELRKIEKIPDAAVKTNMFDIGKVMLAFLGCSHRGGASDMKVTYQGQEKTIKSFARDIDGLSPTYKAPAAIVARHKEKMENLDPDIRSLVALCCVRDPNERPELEDLLTEVERYVKTKEQKDYFGKKYYENESNAAISRIVREVMLDAKDKEETEPTAPLGPPFLSTPSLGPSLLNPFPGVSRDSLDAYGIPPPPPGLGPGSGGAGGYSPRPPGFGGDSFTGKGSYGAPPKK
;
A
#
# COMPACT_ATOMS: atom_id res chain seq x y z
N MET A 1 31.63 -25.77 63.92
CA MET A 1 31.57 -26.06 62.48
C MET A 1 30.11 -25.90 62.05
N GLU A 2 29.73 -24.70 61.66
CA GLU A 2 28.39 -24.39 61.13
C GLU A 2 28.45 -24.41 59.60
N ASN A 3 27.71 -25.32 58.98
CA ASN A 3 27.58 -25.41 57.53
C ASN A 3 26.43 -24.51 57.05
N LYS A 4 26.79 -23.34 56.50
CA LYS A 4 25.88 -22.49 55.72
C LYS A 4 25.64 -23.11 54.35
N VAL A 5 24.43 -23.62 54.14
CA VAL A 5 23.90 -23.97 52.82
C VAL A 5 23.57 -22.68 52.07
N LEU A 6 24.36 -22.37 51.05
CA LEU A 6 24.10 -21.28 50.11
C LEU A 6 22.98 -21.70 49.15
N ASN A 7 21.80 -21.13 49.39
CA ASN A 7 20.62 -21.26 48.54
C ASN A 7 20.76 -20.28 47.36
N VAL A 8 21.23 -20.77 46.21
CA VAL A 8 21.31 -20.00 44.97
C VAL A 8 19.90 -19.83 44.41
N LYS A 9 19.36 -18.61 44.55
CA LYS A 9 18.12 -18.20 43.92
C LYS A 9 18.28 -18.24 42.40
N HIS A 10 17.56 -19.14 41.74
CA HIS A 10 17.22 -18.99 40.32
C HIS A 10 16.45 -17.67 40.14
N ASN A 11 17.04 -16.72 39.43
CA ASN A 11 16.37 -15.48 39.08
C ASN A 11 16.70 -15.09 37.64
N ALA A 12 15.71 -14.47 37.00
CA ALA A 12 15.63 -13.99 35.62
C ALA A 12 15.26 -15.06 34.57
N ASN A 13 13.95 -15.30 34.45
CA ASN A 13 13.32 -15.66 33.19
C ASN A 13 13.71 -14.56 32.16
N PRO A 14 14.41 -14.87 31.06
CA PRO A 14 14.79 -13.85 30.09
C PRO A 14 13.51 -13.24 29.54
N GLN A 15 13.28 -11.95 29.81
CA GLN A 15 12.24 -11.18 29.13
C GLN A 15 12.50 -11.32 27.64
N THR A 16 11.71 -12.16 26.98
CA THR A 16 11.81 -12.38 25.56
C THR A 16 11.44 -11.05 24.92
N LYS A 17 12.42 -10.35 24.32
CA LYS A 17 12.17 -9.06 23.67
C LYS A 17 10.99 -9.25 22.72
N LEU A 18 9.94 -8.45 22.95
CA LEU A 18 8.74 -8.46 22.12
C LEU A 18 9.14 -8.03 20.71
N ILE A 19 8.89 -8.86 19.70
CA ILE A 19 9.17 -8.49 18.30
C ILE A 19 8.02 -7.62 17.80
N ALA A 20 8.34 -6.44 17.26
CA ALA A 20 7.32 -5.55 16.69
C ALA A 20 6.55 -6.25 15.56
N GLY A 21 5.22 -6.23 15.64
CA GLY A 21 4.30 -6.88 14.68
C GLY A 21 4.02 -8.36 14.94
N GLN A 22 4.57 -8.96 16.01
CA GLN A 22 4.38 -10.39 16.29
C GLN A 22 2.95 -10.76 16.71
N ASP A 23 2.16 -9.78 17.19
CA ASP A 23 0.78 -9.95 17.66
C ASP A 23 -0.22 -10.28 16.55
N LYS A 24 0.17 -10.04 15.28
CA LYS A 24 -0.70 -10.18 14.10
C LYS A 24 -0.33 -11.36 13.20
N VAL A 25 0.64 -12.18 13.60
CA VAL A 25 1.19 -13.24 12.74
C VAL A 25 1.37 -14.56 13.49
N SER A 26 1.57 -15.63 12.74
CA SER A 26 1.73 -16.98 13.25
C SER A 26 3.07 -17.17 13.98
N PRO A 27 3.17 -18.18 14.87
CA PRO A 27 4.44 -18.54 15.50
C PRO A 27 5.57 -18.86 14.51
N LYS A 28 5.25 -19.29 13.28
CA LYS A 28 6.25 -19.56 12.23
C LYS A 28 6.88 -18.27 11.74
N ALA A 29 6.08 -17.24 11.46
CA ALA A 29 6.57 -15.92 11.08
C ALA A 29 7.43 -15.29 12.19
N VAL A 30 7.02 -15.46 13.46
CA VAL A 30 7.81 -15.01 14.61
C VAL A 30 9.14 -15.76 14.73
N THR A 31 9.15 -17.07 14.47
CA THR A 31 10.38 -17.89 14.47
C THR A 31 11.34 -17.43 13.37
N GLU A 32 10.82 -17.15 12.17
CA GLU A 32 11.63 -16.60 11.07
C GLU A 32 12.18 -15.20 11.41
N ALA A 33 11.38 -14.35 12.06
CA ALA A 33 11.85 -13.04 12.52
C ALA A 33 12.97 -13.15 13.56
N LYS A 34 12.87 -14.10 14.51
CA LYS A 34 13.94 -14.39 15.48
C LYS A 34 15.21 -14.86 14.79
N TYR A 35 15.07 -15.76 13.82
CA TYR A 35 16.20 -16.23 13.01
C TYR A 35 16.92 -15.06 12.33
N LEU A 36 16.19 -14.13 11.68
CA LEU A 36 16.78 -12.95 11.06
C LEU A 36 17.46 -12.04 12.09
N LEU A 37 16.81 -11.80 13.24
CA LEU A 37 17.35 -10.93 14.29
C LEU A 37 18.66 -11.49 14.85
N GLU A 38 18.70 -12.78 15.20
CA GLU A 38 19.91 -13.46 15.67
C GLU A 38 21.01 -13.41 14.60
N HIS A 39 20.65 -13.70 13.35
CA HIS A 39 21.59 -13.69 12.22
C HIS A 39 22.25 -12.32 12.01
N PHE A 40 21.47 -11.24 12.06
CA PHE A 40 21.98 -9.88 11.88
C PHE A 40 22.67 -9.32 13.14
N GLU A 41 22.28 -9.74 14.34
CA GLU A 41 22.99 -9.36 15.58
C GLU A 41 24.37 -10.01 15.68
N CYS A 42 24.52 -11.24 15.17
CA CYS A 42 25.80 -11.94 15.10
C CYS A 42 26.71 -11.45 13.96
N ALA A 43 26.17 -10.72 12.97
CA ALA A 43 26.97 -10.20 11.87
C ALA A 43 27.99 -9.16 12.36
N LYS A 44 29.26 -9.33 11.97
CA LYS A 44 30.39 -8.52 12.47
C LYS A 44 30.18 -7.02 12.27
N GLU A 45 29.61 -6.62 11.13
CA GLU A 45 29.44 -5.21 10.77
C GLU A 45 28.15 -4.59 11.31
N LYS A 46 27.21 -5.40 11.81
CA LYS A 46 25.88 -4.96 12.27
C LYS A 46 25.17 -4.03 11.28
N ARG A 47 25.39 -4.27 9.99
CA ARG A 47 24.92 -3.42 8.88
C ARG A 47 23.41 -3.43 8.74
N PHE A 48 22.78 -4.57 8.99
CA PHE A 48 21.34 -4.79 8.88
C PHE A 48 20.69 -4.72 10.25
N HIS A 49 19.51 -4.11 10.30
CA HIS A 49 18.67 -4.15 11.47
C HIS A 49 17.24 -4.50 11.08
N PHE A 50 16.69 -5.45 11.82
CA PHE A 50 15.27 -5.76 11.77
C PHE A 50 14.48 -4.64 12.46
N GLU A 51 13.46 -4.09 11.79
CA GLU A 51 12.54 -3.12 12.42
C GLU A 51 11.27 -3.81 12.93
N ARG A 52 10.53 -4.50 12.05
CA ARG A 52 9.27 -5.16 12.40
C ARG A 52 8.83 -6.22 11.38
N ILE A 53 7.92 -7.08 11.81
CA ILE A 53 7.10 -7.88 10.90
C ILE A 53 6.03 -6.96 10.28
N ILE A 54 5.95 -6.93 8.95
CA ILE A 54 4.95 -6.14 8.22
C ILE A 54 3.67 -6.95 8.07
N ALA A 55 3.79 -8.17 7.55
CA ALA A 55 2.66 -9.04 7.24
C ALA A 55 3.10 -10.50 7.09
N GLU A 56 2.14 -11.41 7.22
CA GLU A 56 2.26 -12.81 6.84
C GLU A 56 1.27 -13.12 5.71
N GLY A 57 1.76 -13.76 4.64
CA GLY A 57 0.96 -14.29 3.55
C GLY A 57 0.85 -15.81 3.62
N SER A 58 0.12 -16.43 2.69
CA SER A 58 -0.09 -17.88 2.68
C SER A 58 1.19 -18.72 2.55
N PHE A 59 2.28 -18.12 2.06
CA PHE A 59 3.52 -18.82 1.72
C PHE A 59 4.77 -18.26 2.42
N GLY A 60 4.66 -17.11 3.08
CA GLY A 60 5.82 -16.35 3.51
C GLY A 60 5.49 -15.25 4.50
N ALA A 61 6.54 -14.61 5.00
CA ALA A 61 6.46 -13.43 5.84
C ALA A 61 7.25 -12.28 5.22
N THR A 62 6.78 -11.07 5.50
CA THR A 62 7.33 -9.82 4.97
C THR A 62 7.81 -8.98 6.13
N PHE A 63 9.07 -8.53 6.06
CA PHE A 63 9.75 -7.83 7.13
C PHE A 63 10.21 -6.45 6.68
N LYS A 64 10.11 -5.47 7.59
CA LYS A 64 10.70 -4.14 7.41
C LYS A 64 12.11 -4.18 7.96
N MET A 65 13.05 -3.84 7.11
CA MET A 65 14.48 -3.85 7.42
C MET A 65 15.03 -2.45 7.22
N ARG A 66 16.11 -2.15 7.94
CA ARG A 66 16.93 -0.97 7.68
C ARG A 66 18.39 -1.39 7.54
N MET A 67 19.13 -0.73 6.66
CA MET A 67 20.56 -0.94 6.49
C MET A 67 21.32 0.37 6.47
N TRP A 68 22.56 0.32 6.98
CA TRP A 68 23.53 1.38 6.79
C TRP A 68 24.27 1.18 5.46
N GLU A 69 24.36 2.22 4.66
CA GLU A 69 25.16 2.21 3.44
C GLU A 69 26.55 2.78 3.73
N LYS A 70 27.58 1.97 3.51
CA LYS A 70 28.94 2.47 3.37
C LYS A 70 29.06 3.08 1.98
N PRO A 71 29.40 4.36 1.82
CA PRO A 71 29.74 4.88 0.51
C PRO A 71 31.02 4.19 0.06
N SER A 72 31.05 3.78 -1.20
CA SER A 72 32.17 3.08 -1.83
C SER A 72 33.51 3.85 -1.82
N LEU A 73 33.56 5.11 -1.37
CA LEU A 73 34.76 5.96 -1.43
C LEU A 73 34.92 7.00 -0.28
N THR A 74 34.04 7.08 0.73
CA THR A 74 34.16 8.07 1.82
C THR A 74 33.84 7.47 3.19
N LEU A 75 34.66 7.75 4.20
CA LEU A 75 34.53 7.27 5.61
C LEU A 75 33.27 7.76 6.36
N GLU A 76 32.40 8.54 5.71
CA GLU A 76 31.15 9.03 6.29
C GLU A 76 30.00 8.08 5.94
N MET A 77 29.35 7.45 6.93
CA MET A 77 28.14 6.68 6.66
C MET A 77 27.02 7.59 6.13
N LYS A 78 26.48 7.26 4.95
CA LYS A 78 25.31 7.91 4.33
C LYS A 78 24.02 7.15 4.70
N PRO A 79 22.82 7.74 4.49
CA PRO A 79 21.67 7.50 5.35
C PRO A 79 21.15 6.06 5.33
N VAL A 80 20.40 5.76 6.39
CA VAL A 80 19.68 4.50 6.58
C VAL A 80 18.75 4.24 5.40
N ARG A 81 19.00 3.19 4.63
CA ARG A 81 18.05 2.71 3.62
C ARG A 81 17.08 1.73 4.27
N ARG A 82 15.79 2.02 4.18
CA ARG A 82 14.72 1.07 4.54
C ARG A 82 14.37 0.21 3.34
N PHE A 83 14.06 -1.05 3.61
CA PHE A 83 13.67 -2.00 2.57
C PHE A 83 12.75 -3.08 3.11
N VAL A 84 12.12 -3.79 2.19
CA VAL A 84 11.28 -4.94 2.50
C VAL A 84 12.05 -6.21 2.19
N MET A 85 12.06 -7.14 3.15
CA MET A 85 12.57 -8.48 2.98
C MET A 85 11.41 -9.48 3.02
N LYS A 86 11.21 -10.23 1.93
CA LYS A 86 10.24 -11.33 1.84
C LYS A 86 10.96 -12.66 1.99
N ARG A 87 10.42 -13.54 2.83
CA ARG A 87 10.97 -14.87 3.13
C ARG A 87 9.89 -15.94 3.12
N SER A 88 10.23 -17.14 2.68
CA SER A 88 9.31 -18.28 2.63
C SER A 88 9.16 -18.92 4.01
N LEU A 89 7.96 -19.33 4.38
CA LEU A 89 7.73 -20.13 5.60
C LEU A 89 7.56 -21.63 5.31
N ASN A 90 7.56 -22.02 4.03
CA ASN A 90 7.43 -23.40 3.57
C ASN A 90 8.03 -23.57 2.16
N GLU A 91 8.15 -24.82 1.70
CA GLU A 91 8.78 -25.16 0.41
C GLU A 91 8.07 -24.51 -0.79
N LYS A 92 6.74 -24.55 -0.82
CA LYS A 92 5.95 -23.88 -1.87
C LYS A 92 6.19 -22.37 -1.91
N GLY A 93 6.44 -21.75 -0.75
CA GLY A 93 6.84 -20.34 -0.68
C GLY A 93 8.21 -20.06 -1.26
N ARG A 94 9.14 -21.02 -1.21
CA ARG A 94 10.45 -20.87 -1.84
C ARG A 94 10.31 -20.76 -3.35
N GLU A 95 9.52 -21.65 -3.96
CA GLU A 95 9.23 -21.62 -5.40
C GLU A 95 8.57 -20.29 -5.82
N ASN A 96 7.66 -19.76 -5.00
CA ASN A 96 6.98 -18.50 -5.30
C ASN A 96 7.95 -17.31 -5.20
N ILE A 97 8.84 -17.26 -4.21
CA ILE A 97 9.85 -16.20 -4.09
C ILE A 97 10.84 -16.27 -5.25
N SER A 98 11.30 -17.46 -5.62
CA SER A 98 12.19 -17.64 -6.77
C SER A 98 11.55 -17.14 -8.06
N ARG A 99 10.26 -17.44 -8.29
CA ARG A 99 9.51 -16.90 -9.44
C ARG A 99 9.37 -15.39 -9.36
N GLU A 100 9.05 -14.84 -8.20
CA GLU A 100 8.93 -13.38 -8.03
C GLU A 100 10.25 -12.66 -8.36
N ILE A 101 11.39 -13.21 -7.96
CA ILE A 101 12.73 -12.68 -8.30
C ILE A 101 12.99 -12.66 -9.82
N GLU A 102 12.46 -13.64 -10.56
CA GLU A 102 12.62 -13.75 -12.00
C GLU A 102 11.76 -12.72 -12.76
N PHE A 103 10.51 -12.52 -12.34
CA PHE A 103 9.56 -11.65 -13.04
C PHE A 103 9.72 -10.14 -12.76
N LEU A 104 10.27 -9.76 -11.60
CA LEU A 104 10.30 -8.37 -11.16
C LEU A 104 11.44 -7.56 -11.80
N ARG A 105 11.27 -6.99 -13.01
CA ARG A 105 12.28 -6.07 -13.57
C ARG A 105 11.71 -4.95 -14.46
N GLY A 106 12.30 -3.76 -14.34
CA GLY A 106 12.45 -2.81 -15.45
C GLY A 106 11.37 -1.73 -15.63
N ALA A 107 10.18 -1.89 -15.04
CA ALA A 107 9.12 -0.87 -15.14
C ALA A 107 9.02 -0.01 -13.87
N ILE A 108 8.94 1.32 -14.04
CA ILE A 108 8.86 2.28 -12.92
C ILE A 108 7.66 2.02 -11.97
N HIS A 109 6.57 1.49 -12.52
CA HIS A 109 5.34 1.13 -11.81
C HIS A 109 5.35 -0.28 -11.20
N ILE A 110 6.49 -0.95 -11.19
CA ILE A 110 6.68 -2.23 -10.50
C ILE A 110 7.69 -1.99 -9.38
N SER A 111 7.43 -2.55 -8.20
CA SER A 111 8.40 -2.47 -7.09
C SER A 111 9.70 -3.15 -7.49
N GLN A 112 10.79 -2.41 -7.40
CA GLN A 112 12.08 -2.89 -7.90
C GLN A 112 12.77 -3.76 -6.84
N PRO A 113 13.18 -4.99 -7.21
CA PRO A 113 14.14 -5.73 -6.43
C PRO A 113 15.49 -5.05 -6.58
N PHE A 114 16.28 -5.09 -5.53
CA PHE A 114 17.66 -4.61 -5.61
C PHE A 114 18.60 -5.60 -4.94
N HIS A 115 19.78 -5.73 -5.54
CA HIS A 115 20.84 -6.53 -4.99
C HIS A 115 21.54 -5.73 -3.88
N ILE A 116 21.71 -6.35 -2.73
CA ILE A 116 22.57 -5.83 -1.68
C ILE A 116 23.93 -6.49 -1.87
N ASP A 117 24.93 -5.72 -2.31
CA ASP A 117 26.30 -6.18 -2.27
C ASP A 117 26.73 -6.29 -0.79
N ASP A 118 26.93 -7.52 -0.37
CA ASP A 118 27.18 -7.91 1.01
C ASP A 118 28.53 -8.60 1.18
N THR A 119 29.39 -8.50 0.16
CA THR A 119 30.72 -9.11 0.13
C THR A 119 31.61 -8.61 1.26
N GLU A 120 31.59 -7.32 1.55
CA GLU A 120 32.38 -6.71 2.62
C GLU A 120 31.83 -7.00 4.03
N SER A 121 30.50 -7.12 4.16
CA SER A 121 29.83 -7.46 5.42
C SER A 121 29.89 -8.96 5.75
N GLY A 122 30.82 -9.68 5.10
CA GLY A 122 31.08 -11.09 5.31
C GLY A 122 29.95 -11.98 4.81
N ASN A 123 29.28 -11.61 3.72
CA ASN A 123 28.23 -12.41 3.09
C ASN A 123 27.06 -12.76 4.03
N THR A 124 26.71 -11.83 4.92
CA THR A 124 25.57 -11.94 5.84
C THR A 124 24.29 -12.43 5.14
N LEU A 125 23.97 -12.00 3.91
CA LEU A 125 22.82 -12.45 3.15
C LEU A 125 23.02 -13.81 2.47
N GLU A 126 24.25 -14.19 2.13
CA GLU A 126 24.56 -15.51 1.54
C GLU A 126 24.29 -16.64 2.54
N TYR A 127 24.52 -16.38 3.83
CA TYR A 127 24.28 -17.36 4.89
C TYR A 127 22.81 -17.44 5.32
N LEU A 128 21.91 -16.65 4.71
CA LEU A 128 20.48 -16.82 4.94
C LEU A 128 19.99 -18.11 4.29
N LYS A 129 19.23 -18.91 5.06
CA LYS A 129 18.72 -20.19 4.57
C LYS A 129 17.64 -19.98 3.51
N GLY A 130 17.87 -20.37 2.26
CA GLY A 130 16.85 -20.34 1.20
C GLY A 130 16.61 -18.96 0.60
N PRO A 131 15.70 -18.86 -0.40
CA PRO A 131 15.55 -17.66 -1.21
C PRO A 131 15.03 -16.48 -0.39
N THR A 132 15.62 -15.31 -0.66
CA THR A 132 15.28 -14.04 -0.02
C THR A 132 15.05 -13.00 -1.10
N LEU A 133 13.88 -12.37 -1.09
CA LEU A 133 13.58 -11.26 -1.99
C LEU A 133 13.68 -9.95 -1.22
N VAL A 134 14.52 -9.05 -1.72
CA VAL A 134 14.72 -7.70 -1.19
C VAL A 134 14.17 -6.70 -2.20
N ILE A 135 13.23 -5.88 -1.76
CA ILE A 135 12.60 -4.84 -2.59
C ILE A 135 12.57 -3.51 -1.83
N GLU A 136 12.42 -2.42 -2.58
CA GLU A 136 12.29 -1.08 -2.00
C GLU A 136 11.18 -0.97 -0.95
N TRP A 137 11.40 -0.13 0.06
CA TRP A 137 10.34 0.26 1.00
C TRP A 137 9.50 1.39 0.39
N LEU A 138 8.17 1.28 0.49
CA LEU A 138 7.23 2.28 -0.01
C LEU A 138 6.58 3.02 1.16
N ASP A 139 6.97 4.29 1.33
CA ASP A 139 6.59 5.09 2.50
C ASP A 139 5.10 5.39 2.60
N ASN A 140 4.31 5.25 1.53
CA ASN A 140 2.89 5.63 1.54
C ASN A 140 1.92 4.45 1.84
N GLY A 141 2.46 3.25 2.06
CA GLY A 141 1.67 2.06 2.41
C GLY A 141 0.97 1.42 1.21
N LEU A 142 -0.10 0.65 1.48
CA LEU A 142 -0.83 -0.09 0.45
C LEU A 142 -1.93 0.78 -0.17
N LEU A 143 -2.29 0.45 -1.42
CA LEU A 143 -3.42 1.09 -2.10
C LEU A 143 -4.74 0.87 -1.33
N TYR A 144 -4.88 -0.27 -0.66
CA TYR A 144 -6.02 -0.55 0.21
C TYR A 144 -6.21 0.52 1.29
N ASP A 145 -5.12 0.86 2.02
CA ASP A 145 -5.15 1.86 3.08
C ASP A 145 -5.54 3.24 2.51
N PHE A 146 -5.07 3.56 1.30
CA PHE A 146 -5.46 4.78 0.61
C PHE A 146 -6.97 4.81 0.31
N ILE A 147 -7.53 3.71 -0.23
CA ILE A 147 -8.95 3.62 -0.54
C ILE A 147 -9.81 3.76 0.73
N GLU A 148 -9.39 3.17 1.85
CA GLU A 148 -10.07 3.36 3.15
C GLU A 148 -10.03 4.83 3.57
N ARG A 149 -8.88 5.50 3.49
CA ARG A 149 -8.76 6.94 3.81
C ARG A 149 -9.62 7.82 2.92
N VAL A 150 -9.75 7.51 1.62
CA VAL A 150 -10.70 8.20 0.72
C VAL A 150 -12.15 7.94 1.16
N GLY A 151 -12.44 6.73 1.63
CA GLY A 151 -13.72 6.36 2.24
C GLY A 151 -14.05 7.24 3.45
N ASP A 152 -13.09 7.44 4.35
CA ASP A 152 -13.24 8.27 5.54
C ASP A 152 -13.31 9.77 5.21
N TRP A 153 -12.56 10.23 4.20
CA TRP A 153 -12.52 11.62 3.75
C TRP A 153 -13.86 12.18 3.26
N GLY A 154 -14.83 11.32 2.94
CA GLY A 154 -16.19 11.81 2.66
C GLY A 154 -16.47 12.07 1.18
N LYS A 155 -15.48 12.54 0.42
CA LYS A 155 -15.67 13.18 -0.90
C LYS A 155 -15.19 12.29 -2.07
N PRO A 156 -15.67 12.52 -3.31
CA PRO A 156 -15.11 11.85 -4.48
C PRO A 156 -13.69 12.36 -4.77
N LEU A 157 -12.83 11.47 -5.28
CA LEU A 157 -11.55 11.90 -5.85
C LEU A 157 -11.78 12.80 -7.07
N PRO A 158 -10.91 13.80 -7.32
CA PRO A 158 -10.96 14.58 -8.55
C PRO A 158 -10.86 13.68 -9.78
N ASN A 159 -11.64 13.94 -10.82
CA ASN A 159 -11.61 13.18 -12.06
C ASN A 159 -10.25 13.26 -12.75
N ARG A 160 -9.59 14.43 -12.71
CA ARG A 160 -8.22 14.59 -13.23
C ARG A 160 -7.18 13.77 -12.45
N MET A 161 -7.42 13.53 -11.16
CA MET A 161 -6.60 12.65 -10.33
C MET A 161 -6.87 11.18 -10.69
N LEU A 162 -8.14 10.78 -10.87
CA LEU A 162 -8.51 9.42 -11.29
C LEU A 162 -7.85 9.01 -12.61
N TRP A 163 -7.88 9.88 -13.63
CA TRP A 163 -7.22 9.60 -14.91
C TRP A 163 -5.73 9.28 -14.76
N ARG A 164 -5.01 10.04 -13.92
CA ARG A 164 -3.58 9.81 -13.67
C ARG A 164 -3.32 8.53 -12.88
N LEU A 165 -4.17 8.22 -11.89
CA LEU A 165 -4.08 6.97 -11.14
C LEU A 165 -4.34 5.76 -12.06
N PHE A 166 -5.30 5.86 -12.98
CA PHE A 166 -5.63 4.81 -13.93
C PHE A 166 -4.50 4.56 -14.93
N LEU A 167 -3.84 5.63 -15.38
CA LEU A 167 -2.68 5.52 -16.25
C LEU A 167 -1.51 4.80 -15.54
N CYS A 168 -1.32 5.02 -14.24
CA CYS A 168 -0.33 4.26 -13.44
C CYS A 168 -0.63 2.75 -13.39
N LEU A 169 -1.91 2.35 -13.34
CA LEU A 169 -2.31 0.92 -13.32
C LEU A 169 -1.94 0.19 -14.62
N MET A 170 -1.83 0.91 -15.73
CA MET A 170 -1.51 0.37 -17.05
C MET A 170 0.00 0.27 -17.28
N ILE A 171 0.83 0.59 -16.27
CA ILE A 171 2.30 0.49 -16.32
C ILE A 171 2.89 1.29 -17.49
N HIS A 172 2.28 2.45 -17.80
CA HIS A 172 2.79 3.30 -18.87
C HIS A 172 4.06 4.06 -18.43
N ASN A 173 4.89 4.44 -19.40
CA ASN A 173 6.07 5.26 -19.13
C ASN A 173 5.63 6.71 -18.92
N PHE A 174 5.26 7.04 -17.68
CA PHE A 174 4.95 8.40 -17.27
C PHE A 174 6.17 9.31 -17.48
N GLU A 175 5.93 10.53 -17.95
CA GLU A 175 6.93 11.57 -17.73
C GLU A 175 7.04 11.84 -16.22
N GLU A 176 8.27 11.94 -15.71
CA GLU A 176 8.57 12.11 -14.29
C GLU A 176 7.81 13.29 -13.65
N HIS A 177 7.43 14.29 -14.46
CA HIS A 177 6.70 15.47 -14.03
C HIS A 177 5.24 15.18 -13.62
N GLU A 178 4.56 14.20 -14.20
CA GLU A 178 3.17 13.90 -13.87
C GLU A 178 3.05 13.21 -12.49
N HIS A 179 4.11 12.54 -12.02
CA HIS A 179 4.20 12.03 -10.65
C HIS A 179 4.44 13.11 -9.58
N LYS A 180 4.62 14.38 -10.00
CA LYS A 180 4.58 15.51 -9.07
C LYS A 180 3.16 15.82 -8.60
N GLU A 181 2.15 15.52 -9.41
CA GLU A 181 0.75 15.83 -9.10
C GLU A 181 0.05 14.68 -8.37
N VAL A 182 0.35 13.42 -8.73
CA VAL A 182 -0.19 12.24 -8.04
C VAL A 182 0.93 11.27 -7.67
N PRO A 183 0.87 10.63 -6.49
CA PRO A 183 1.88 9.63 -6.12
C PRO A 183 1.89 8.45 -7.08
N MET A 184 3.09 7.96 -7.35
CA MET A 184 3.31 6.78 -8.17
C MET A 184 2.70 5.53 -7.49
N ILE A 185 1.87 4.80 -8.24
CA ILE A 185 1.43 3.46 -7.85
C ILE A 185 2.47 2.45 -8.33
N LYS A 186 2.86 1.54 -7.44
CA LYS A 186 3.72 0.41 -7.78
C LYS A 186 3.02 -0.92 -7.54
N LEU A 187 3.03 -1.78 -8.53
CA LEU A 187 2.59 -3.16 -8.44
C LEU A 187 3.62 -3.97 -7.64
N ILE A 188 3.11 -4.83 -6.78
CA ILE A 188 3.88 -5.73 -5.91
C ILE A 188 3.31 -7.14 -5.99
N ASP A 189 4.04 -8.09 -5.43
CA ASP A 189 3.55 -9.46 -5.15
C ASP A 189 3.28 -10.30 -6.39
N PHE A 190 4.35 -10.60 -7.14
CA PHE A 190 4.31 -11.42 -8.36
C PHE A 190 4.52 -12.92 -8.07
N GLY A 191 4.49 -13.35 -6.80
CA GLY A 191 4.74 -14.76 -6.44
C GLY A 191 3.70 -15.76 -6.97
N MET A 192 2.53 -15.27 -7.39
CA MET A 192 1.46 -16.06 -8.02
C MET A 192 1.33 -15.82 -9.52
N SER A 193 2.18 -14.96 -10.10
CA SER A 193 2.21 -14.69 -11.53
C SER A 193 2.56 -15.95 -12.31
N ARG A 194 1.92 -16.10 -13.47
CA ARG A 194 2.13 -17.23 -14.37
C ARG A 194 1.81 -16.81 -15.79
N GLU A 195 2.52 -17.41 -16.73
CA GLU A 195 2.12 -17.37 -18.12
C GLU A 195 0.88 -18.24 -18.31
N LEU A 196 -0.17 -17.69 -18.92
CA LEU A 196 -1.32 -18.48 -19.31
C LEU A 196 -1.06 -19.13 -20.65
N ARG A 197 -1.40 -20.41 -20.76
CA ARG A 197 -1.45 -21.10 -22.05
C ARG A 197 -2.48 -20.42 -22.95
N LYS A 198 -2.22 -20.40 -24.26
CA LYS A 198 -3.17 -19.89 -25.25
C LYS A 198 -4.51 -20.61 -25.11
N ILE A 199 -5.58 -19.83 -25.04
CA ILE A 199 -6.96 -20.32 -25.02
C ILE A 199 -7.56 -19.95 -26.37
N GLU A 200 -7.83 -20.93 -27.22
CA GLU A 200 -8.29 -20.68 -28.61
C GLU A 200 -9.52 -19.77 -28.70
N LYS A 201 -10.41 -19.84 -27.70
CA LYS A 201 -11.67 -19.07 -27.68
C LYS A 201 -11.54 -17.65 -27.13
N ILE A 202 -10.41 -17.33 -26.49
CA ILE A 202 -10.16 -16.02 -25.88
C ILE A 202 -8.73 -15.64 -26.22
N PRO A 203 -8.52 -14.92 -27.34
CA PRO A 203 -7.24 -14.31 -27.65
C PRO A 203 -6.75 -13.52 -26.44
N ASP A 204 -5.46 -13.66 -26.13
CA ASP A 204 -4.80 -12.93 -25.05
C ASP A 204 -5.53 -12.99 -23.70
N ALA A 205 -6.06 -14.17 -23.36
CA ALA A 205 -6.80 -14.40 -22.12
C ALA A 205 -6.12 -13.86 -20.85
N ALA A 206 -4.78 -13.83 -20.82
CA ALA A 206 -4.01 -13.20 -19.74
C ALA A 206 -4.26 -11.70 -19.67
N VAL A 207 -4.10 -10.99 -20.79
CA VAL A 207 -4.37 -9.55 -20.90
C VAL A 207 -5.82 -9.26 -20.56
N LYS A 208 -6.77 -10.02 -21.11
CA LYS A 208 -8.20 -9.84 -20.82
C LYS A 208 -8.54 -10.08 -19.35
N THR A 209 -7.87 -11.01 -18.67
CA THR A 209 -8.05 -11.26 -17.24
C THR A 209 -7.47 -10.10 -16.42
N ASN A 210 -6.26 -9.66 -16.74
CA ASN A 210 -5.62 -8.51 -16.09
C ASN A 210 -6.46 -7.24 -16.29
N MET A 211 -7.06 -7.05 -17.47
CA MET A 211 -7.95 -5.93 -17.76
C MET A 211 -9.18 -5.91 -16.83
N PHE A 212 -9.74 -7.08 -16.53
CA PHE A 212 -10.83 -7.19 -15.58
C PHE A 212 -10.39 -6.83 -14.16
N ASP A 213 -9.20 -7.27 -13.75
CA ASP A 213 -8.65 -6.95 -12.44
C ASP A 213 -8.28 -5.46 -12.30
N ILE A 214 -7.75 -4.83 -13.35
CA ILE A 214 -7.58 -3.37 -13.45
C ILE A 214 -8.93 -2.67 -13.26
N GLY A 215 -9.98 -3.14 -13.94
CA GLY A 215 -11.35 -2.62 -13.77
C GLY A 215 -11.86 -2.71 -12.33
N LYS A 216 -11.55 -3.79 -11.60
CA LYS A 216 -11.90 -3.91 -10.17
C LYS A 216 -11.16 -2.89 -9.31
N VAL A 217 -9.89 -2.63 -9.58
CA VAL A 217 -9.11 -1.62 -8.87
C VAL A 217 -9.66 -0.22 -9.15
N MET A 218 -10.00 0.06 -10.42
CA MET A 218 -10.68 1.31 -10.80
C MET A 218 -12.00 1.49 -10.06
N LEU A 219 -12.84 0.45 -9.99
CA LEU A 219 -14.08 0.47 -9.20
C LEU A 219 -13.82 0.78 -7.72
N ALA A 220 -12.75 0.23 -7.15
CA ALA A 220 -12.41 0.47 -5.75
C ALA A 220 -12.04 1.95 -5.50
N PHE A 221 -11.34 2.62 -6.42
CA PHE A 221 -11.10 4.07 -6.34
C PHE A 221 -12.40 4.88 -6.36
N LEU A 222 -13.43 4.40 -7.09
CA LEU A 222 -14.74 5.03 -7.14
C LEU A 222 -15.60 4.74 -5.89
N GLY A 223 -15.14 3.86 -5.01
CA GLY A 223 -15.93 3.35 -3.88
C GLY A 223 -17.04 2.39 -4.31
N CYS A 224 -16.92 1.80 -5.50
CA CYS A 224 -17.89 0.89 -6.08
C CYS A 224 -17.48 -0.58 -5.90
N SER A 225 -18.46 -1.48 -5.94
CA SER A 225 -18.26 -2.92 -5.90
C SER A 225 -18.48 -3.58 -7.27
N HIS A 226 -17.64 -4.57 -7.60
CA HIS A 226 -17.87 -5.47 -8.74
C HIS A 226 -18.72 -6.70 -8.35
N ARG A 227 -19.20 -6.76 -7.10
CA ARG A 227 -19.91 -7.93 -6.57
C ARG A 227 -21.33 -8.04 -7.15
N GLY A 228 -21.70 -9.27 -7.47
CA GLY A 228 -23.01 -9.62 -8.01
C GLY A 228 -22.97 -9.94 -9.50
N GLY A 229 -24.15 -10.10 -10.11
CA GLY A 229 -24.27 -10.40 -11.53
C GLY A 229 -24.05 -9.18 -12.43
N ALA A 230 -23.60 -9.42 -13.66
CA ALA A 230 -23.52 -8.38 -14.68
C ALA A 230 -24.91 -7.86 -15.07
N SER A 231 -25.00 -6.57 -15.42
CA SER A 231 -26.21 -5.95 -15.98
C SER A 231 -25.92 -5.26 -17.30
N ASP A 232 -26.98 -5.00 -18.06
CA ASP A 232 -26.89 -4.20 -19.26
C ASP A 232 -26.56 -2.75 -18.88
N MET A 233 -25.50 -2.20 -19.44
CA MET A 233 -25.04 -0.83 -19.22
C MET A 233 -24.82 -0.15 -20.57
N LYS A 234 -25.28 1.10 -20.69
CA LYS A 234 -24.97 1.95 -21.85
C LYS A 234 -23.66 2.67 -21.59
N VAL A 235 -22.72 2.54 -22.53
CA VAL A 235 -21.41 3.18 -22.46
C VAL A 235 -21.10 3.90 -23.75
N THR A 236 -20.32 4.96 -23.65
CA THR A 236 -19.75 5.67 -24.79
C THR A 236 -18.26 5.43 -24.81
N TYR A 237 -17.73 4.93 -25.93
CA TYR A 237 -16.30 4.65 -26.08
C TYR A 237 -15.87 4.98 -27.49
N GLN A 238 -14.79 5.76 -27.65
CA GLN A 238 -14.32 6.25 -28.94
C GLN A 238 -15.44 6.93 -29.77
N GLY A 239 -16.30 7.68 -29.09
CA GLY A 239 -17.44 8.38 -29.69
C GLY A 239 -18.62 7.49 -30.10
N GLN A 240 -18.58 6.18 -29.82
CA GLN A 240 -19.65 5.24 -30.15
C GLN A 240 -20.42 4.83 -28.90
N GLU A 241 -21.75 4.87 -28.98
CA GLU A 241 -22.63 4.31 -27.95
C GLU A 241 -22.80 2.80 -28.16
N LYS A 242 -22.67 2.03 -27.09
CA LYS A 242 -22.95 0.59 -27.08
C LYS A 242 -23.58 0.14 -25.78
N THR A 243 -24.34 -0.95 -25.85
CA THR A 243 -24.85 -1.64 -24.66
C THR A 243 -24.00 -2.86 -24.39
N ILE A 244 -23.42 -2.94 -23.19
CA ILE A 244 -22.54 -4.02 -22.75
C ILE A 244 -23.13 -4.72 -21.53
N LYS A 245 -22.74 -5.99 -21.29
CA LYS A 245 -23.03 -6.68 -20.03
C LYS A 245 -21.84 -6.57 -19.08
N SER A 246 -21.92 -5.68 -18.10
CA SER A 246 -20.79 -5.36 -17.21
C SER A 246 -21.09 -5.66 -15.74
N PHE A 247 -20.04 -6.06 -15.01
CA PHE A 247 -20.06 -6.22 -13.56
C PHE A 247 -20.00 -4.88 -12.79
N ALA A 248 -19.77 -3.76 -13.50
CA ALA A 248 -19.65 -2.42 -12.91
C ALA A 248 -20.99 -1.72 -12.63
N ARG A 249 -22.09 -2.47 -12.45
CA ARG A 249 -23.45 -1.94 -12.30
C ARG A 249 -23.64 -0.97 -11.11
N ASP A 250 -22.75 -1.06 -10.13
CA ASP A 250 -22.75 -0.23 -8.92
C ASP A 250 -22.47 1.25 -9.24
N ILE A 251 -21.74 1.52 -10.33
CA ILE A 251 -21.50 2.88 -10.83
C ILE A 251 -22.82 3.58 -11.19
N ASP A 252 -23.80 2.82 -11.68
CA ASP A 252 -25.11 3.35 -12.07
C ASP A 252 -26.12 3.35 -10.90
N GLY A 253 -25.68 2.99 -9.70
CA GLY A 253 -26.57 2.76 -8.56
C GLY A 253 -27.52 1.56 -8.76
N LEU A 254 -27.26 0.71 -9.76
CA LEU A 254 -28.10 -0.45 -10.13
C LEU A 254 -27.77 -1.70 -9.31
N SER A 255 -26.96 -1.57 -8.27
CA SER A 255 -26.61 -2.67 -7.39
C SER A 255 -27.77 -2.97 -6.43
N PRO A 256 -28.38 -4.16 -6.47
CA PRO A 256 -29.41 -4.59 -5.50
C PRO A 256 -28.85 -4.74 -4.08
N THR A 257 -27.54 -4.54 -3.90
CA THR A 257 -26.82 -4.60 -2.63
C THR A 257 -27.05 -3.36 -1.75
N TYR A 258 -27.71 -2.31 -2.24
CA TYR A 258 -28.11 -1.16 -1.42
C TYR A 258 -29.32 -1.47 -0.54
N LYS A 259 -29.16 -2.41 0.39
CA LYS A 259 -29.82 -2.39 1.71
C LYS A 259 -29.04 -1.50 2.69
N ALA A 260 -28.34 -0.49 2.17
CA ALA A 260 -27.56 0.44 2.97
C ALA A 260 -28.47 1.55 3.52
N PRO A 261 -28.12 2.17 4.66
CA PRO A 261 -28.81 3.36 5.15
C PRO A 261 -28.93 4.45 4.07
N ALA A 262 -30.05 5.17 4.06
CA ALA A 262 -30.34 6.21 3.05
C ALA A 262 -29.22 7.24 2.88
N ALA A 263 -28.54 7.60 3.98
CA ALA A 263 -27.38 8.49 3.96
C ALA A 263 -26.21 7.96 3.12
N ILE A 264 -25.93 6.65 3.18
CA ILE A 264 -24.87 6.02 2.39
C ILE A 264 -25.24 6.02 0.91
N VAL A 265 -26.50 5.69 0.60
CA VAL A 265 -27.02 5.71 -0.79
C VAL A 265 -26.94 7.13 -1.38
N ALA A 266 -27.36 8.15 -0.62
CA ALA A 266 -27.28 9.54 -1.04
C ALA A 266 -25.83 9.98 -1.30
N ARG A 267 -24.90 9.62 -0.40
CA ARG A 267 -23.47 9.90 -0.57
C ARG A 267 -22.88 9.20 -1.79
N HIS A 268 -23.27 7.95 -2.06
CA HIS A 268 -22.84 7.22 -3.26
C HIS A 268 -23.35 7.89 -4.53
N LYS A 269 -24.65 8.19 -4.58
CA LYS A 269 -25.30 8.88 -5.70
C LYS A 269 -24.59 10.19 -6.02
N GLU A 270 -24.26 10.98 -5.00
CA GLU A 270 -23.53 12.23 -5.16
C GLU A 270 -22.13 12.02 -5.77
N LYS A 271 -21.39 10.98 -5.35
CA LYS A 271 -20.09 10.65 -5.95
C LYS A 271 -20.26 10.31 -7.44
N MET A 272 -21.26 9.51 -7.78
CA MET A 272 -21.51 9.09 -9.16
C MET A 272 -21.99 10.25 -10.06
N GLU A 273 -22.78 11.19 -9.51
CA GLU A 273 -23.15 12.42 -10.22
C GLU A 273 -21.92 13.31 -10.53
N ASN A 274 -20.91 13.28 -9.67
CA ASN A 274 -19.64 13.99 -9.86
C ASN A 274 -18.67 13.29 -10.85
N LEU A 275 -18.91 12.03 -11.18
CA LEU A 275 -18.01 11.23 -12.02
C LEU A 275 -18.02 11.71 -13.47
N ASP A 276 -16.86 11.70 -14.12
CA ASP A 276 -16.72 11.90 -15.57
C ASP A 276 -17.43 10.74 -16.32
N PRO A 277 -18.37 11.03 -17.23
CA PRO A 277 -19.03 9.98 -18.02
C PRO A 277 -18.06 9.10 -18.84
N ASP A 278 -16.91 9.65 -19.23
CA ASP A 278 -15.87 8.91 -19.95
C ASP A 278 -15.17 7.91 -19.02
N ILE A 279 -14.85 8.33 -17.77
CA ILE A 279 -14.35 7.43 -16.72
C ILE A 279 -15.36 6.31 -16.49
N ARG A 280 -16.63 6.66 -16.28
CA ARG A 280 -17.72 5.70 -16.04
C ARG A 280 -17.76 4.63 -17.13
N SER A 281 -17.76 5.04 -18.40
CA SER A 281 -17.81 4.16 -19.55
C SER A 281 -16.58 3.24 -19.65
N LEU A 282 -15.39 3.81 -19.42
CA LEU A 282 -14.12 3.09 -19.48
C LEU A 282 -14.00 2.02 -18.39
N VAL A 283 -14.37 2.35 -17.14
CA VAL A 283 -14.36 1.38 -16.04
C VAL A 283 -15.38 0.27 -16.28
N ALA A 284 -16.57 0.61 -16.77
CA ALA A 284 -17.58 -0.38 -17.14
C ALA A 284 -17.09 -1.33 -18.24
N LEU A 285 -16.30 -0.83 -19.19
CA LEU A 285 -15.70 -1.62 -20.27
C LEU A 285 -14.63 -2.60 -19.81
N CYS A 286 -13.78 -2.18 -18.88
CA CYS A 286 -12.81 -3.09 -18.26
C CYS A 286 -13.52 -4.24 -17.51
N CYS A 287 -14.73 -3.97 -17.01
CA CYS A 287 -15.54 -4.91 -16.22
C CYS A 287 -16.54 -5.75 -17.03
N VAL A 288 -16.42 -5.82 -18.36
CA VAL A 288 -17.34 -6.58 -19.21
C VAL A 288 -17.26 -8.08 -18.91
N ARG A 289 -18.44 -8.71 -18.89
CA ARG A 289 -18.60 -10.14 -18.62
C ARG A 289 -17.91 -11.00 -19.69
N ASP A 290 -18.12 -10.68 -20.96
CA ASP A 290 -17.41 -11.33 -22.06
C ASP A 290 -15.98 -10.77 -22.17
N PRO A 291 -14.94 -11.61 -21.99
CA PRO A 291 -13.55 -11.18 -22.14
C PRO A 291 -13.21 -10.59 -23.51
N ASN A 292 -13.88 -11.03 -24.58
CA ASN A 292 -13.60 -10.58 -25.94
C ASN A 292 -14.15 -9.17 -26.21
N GLU A 293 -15.09 -8.70 -25.41
CA GLU A 293 -15.64 -7.33 -25.49
C GLU A 293 -14.86 -6.31 -24.64
N ARG A 294 -13.86 -6.77 -23.86
CA ARG A 294 -12.99 -5.89 -23.07
C ARG A 294 -12.00 -5.17 -24.00
N PRO A 295 -11.67 -3.90 -23.73
CA PRO A 295 -10.73 -3.15 -24.56
C PRO A 295 -9.36 -3.83 -24.57
N GLU A 296 -8.60 -3.61 -25.65
CA GLU A 296 -7.17 -3.91 -25.65
C GLU A 296 -6.42 -2.94 -24.73
N LEU A 297 -5.28 -3.37 -24.21
CA LEU A 297 -4.50 -2.55 -23.28
C LEU A 297 -3.98 -1.27 -23.95
N GLU A 298 -3.53 -1.39 -25.19
CA GLU A 298 -3.00 -0.29 -26.00
C GLU A 298 -4.07 0.75 -26.32
N ASP A 299 -5.28 0.31 -26.68
CA ASP A 299 -6.42 1.19 -26.93
C ASP A 299 -6.82 1.95 -25.66
N LEU A 300 -6.90 1.22 -24.54
CA LEU A 300 -7.26 1.79 -23.26
C LEU A 300 -6.23 2.83 -22.82
N LEU A 301 -4.96 2.49 -22.95
CA LEU A 301 -3.83 3.35 -22.63
C LEU A 301 -3.89 4.65 -23.44
N THR A 302 -4.08 4.52 -24.75
CA THR A 302 -4.19 5.67 -25.68
C THR A 302 -5.31 6.62 -25.26
N GLU A 303 -6.49 6.08 -24.90
CA GLU A 303 -7.62 6.87 -24.44
C GLU A 303 -7.33 7.57 -23.11
N VAL A 304 -6.78 6.86 -22.11
CA VAL A 304 -6.45 7.46 -20.81
C VAL A 304 -5.40 8.54 -20.95
N GLU A 305 -4.33 8.30 -21.72
CA GLU A 305 -3.30 9.32 -21.98
C GLU A 305 -3.88 10.58 -22.62
N ARG A 306 -4.75 10.39 -23.62
CA ARG A 306 -5.44 11.51 -24.27
C ARG A 306 -6.19 12.32 -23.23
N TYR A 307 -6.96 11.68 -22.35
CA TYR A 307 -7.71 12.38 -21.31
C TYR A 307 -6.81 13.05 -20.26
N VAL A 308 -5.70 12.43 -19.85
CA VAL A 308 -4.73 13.07 -18.95
C VAL A 308 -4.17 14.37 -19.56
N LYS A 309 -3.87 14.35 -20.87
CA LYS A 309 -3.32 15.48 -21.62
C LYS A 309 -4.36 16.57 -21.92
N THR A 310 -5.61 16.21 -22.18
CA THR A 310 -6.62 17.16 -22.68
C THR A 310 -7.62 17.64 -21.63
N LYS A 311 -7.89 16.87 -20.57
CA LYS A 311 -8.90 17.25 -19.56
C LYS A 311 -8.32 18.24 -18.57
N GLU A 312 -8.90 19.43 -18.56
CA GLU A 312 -8.59 20.54 -17.68
C GLU A 312 -9.69 20.71 -16.61
N GLN A 313 -9.43 21.53 -15.60
CA GLN A 313 -10.42 21.84 -14.56
C GLN A 313 -11.75 22.30 -15.17
N LYS A 314 -11.70 23.20 -16.17
CA LYS A 314 -12.87 23.79 -16.84
C LYS A 314 -13.83 22.77 -17.44
N ASP A 315 -13.35 21.58 -17.82
CA ASP A 315 -14.19 20.52 -18.42
C ASP A 315 -15.17 19.93 -17.40
N TYR A 316 -14.93 20.15 -16.11
CA TYR A 316 -15.79 19.70 -15.03
C TYR A 316 -16.69 20.82 -14.49
N PHE A 317 -16.81 21.95 -15.21
CA PHE A 317 -17.69 23.04 -14.80
C PHE A 317 -19.12 22.54 -14.59
N GLY A 318 -19.75 22.95 -13.49
CA GLY A 318 -21.09 22.48 -13.09
C GLY A 318 -21.10 21.19 -12.26
N LYS A 319 -19.96 20.51 -12.08
CA LYS A 319 -19.83 19.42 -11.11
C LYS A 319 -19.73 19.98 -9.68
N LYS A 320 -20.37 19.34 -8.71
CA LYS A 320 -20.41 19.80 -7.30
C LYS A 320 -19.02 20.01 -6.72
N TYR A 321 -18.05 19.18 -7.10
CA TYR A 321 -16.67 19.23 -6.61
C TYR A 321 -15.68 19.81 -7.63
N TYR A 322 -16.15 20.66 -8.57
CA TYR A 322 -15.32 21.32 -9.58
C TYR A 322 -14.05 21.99 -9.01
N GLU A 323 -14.13 22.63 -7.84
CA GLU A 323 -12.99 23.30 -7.20
C GLU A 323 -11.85 22.35 -6.81
N ASN A 324 -12.14 21.04 -6.70
CA ASN A 324 -11.15 20.02 -6.42
C ASN A 324 -10.35 19.58 -7.65
N GLU A 325 -10.72 20.02 -8.86
CA GLU A 325 -10.06 19.61 -10.10
C GLU A 325 -8.83 20.46 -10.45
N SER A 326 -8.55 21.55 -9.73
CA SER A 326 -7.33 22.35 -9.94
C SER A 326 -6.06 21.62 -9.47
N ASN A 327 -4.90 21.91 -10.08
CA ASN A 327 -3.62 21.29 -9.68
C ASN A 327 -3.28 21.57 -8.20
N ALA A 328 -3.60 22.78 -7.72
CA ALA A 328 -3.41 23.16 -6.32
C ALA A 328 -4.31 22.35 -5.38
N ALA A 329 -5.58 22.15 -5.76
CA ALA A 329 -6.50 21.34 -4.97
C ALA A 329 -6.13 19.85 -4.98
N ILE A 330 -5.73 19.29 -6.13
CA ILE A 330 -5.24 17.91 -6.23
C ILE A 330 -4.02 17.73 -5.33
N SER A 331 -3.03 18.63 -5.41
CA SER A 331 -1.83 18.59 -4.55
C SER A 331 -2.17 18.64 -3.07
N ARG A 332 -3.17 19.45 -2.67
CA ARG A 332 -3.66 19.51 -1.29
C ARG A 332 -4.32 18.19 -0.87
N ILE A 333 -5.17 17.63 -1.71
CA ILE A 333 -5.87 16.35 -1.44
C ILE A 333 -4.86 15.20 -1.32
N VAL A 334 -3.85 15.15 -2.17
CA VAL A 334 -2.75 14.18 -2.07
C VAL A 334 -2.06 14.29 -0.71
N ARG A 335 -1.71 15.49 -0.26
CA ARG A 335 -1.13 15.67 1.08
C ARG A 335 -2.06 15.19 2.19
N GLU A 336 -3.30 15.67 2.18
CA GLU A 336 -4.29 15.37 3.22
C GLU A 336 -4.65 13.89 3.32
N VAL A 337 -4.83 13.21 2.19
CA VAL A 337 -5.35 11.83 2.14
C VAL A 337 -4.24 10.78 2.02
N MET A 338 -3.07 11.13 1.47
CA MET A 338 -1.98 10.18 1.24
C MET A 338 -0.76 10.40 2.14
N LEU A 339 -0.25 11.63 2.25
CA LEU A 339 1.07 11.90 2.85
C LEU A 339 1.00 12.19 4.35
N ASP A 340 0.09 13.06 4.78
CA ASP A 340 -0.03 13.53 6.17
C ASP A 340 -0.86 12.58 7.04
N ALA A 341 -1.40 11.51 6.46
CA ALA A 341 -2.25 10.55 7.16
C ALA A 341 -1.49 9.63 8.14
N LYS A 342 -0.16 9.71 8.21
CA LYS A 342 0.71 8.78 8.95
C LYS A 342 1.12 9.21 10.36
N ASP A 343 0.80 10.42 10.81
CA ASP A 343 1.40 11.01 12.01
C ASP A 343 0.87 10.50 13.37
N LYS A 344 0.07 9.43 13.44
CA LYS A 344 -0.49 8.96 14.72
C LYS A 344 0.20 7.76 15.37
N GLU A 345 1.04 7.00 14.66
CA GLU A 345 1.65 5.77 15.23
C GLU A 345 3.19 5.70 15.17
N GLU A 346 3.87 6.62 14.47
CA GLU A 346 5.34 6.59 14.31
C GLU A 346 6.04 7.66 15.17
N THR A 347 5.81 7.67 16.48
CA THR A 347 6.74 8.36 17.39
C THR A 347 7.98 7.49 17.55
N GLU A 348 9.04 7.82 16.82
CA GLU A 348 10.31 7.11 16.94
C GLU A 348 10.87 7.23 18.38
N PRO A 349 11.31 6.13 19.01
CA PRO A 349 12.13 6.23 20.20
C PRO A 349 13.49 6.82 19.80
N THR A 350 13.74 8.04 20.25
CA THR A 350 15.06 8.68 20.14
C THR A 350 16.09 7.74 20.75
N ALA A 351 17.00 7.21 19.94
CA ALA A 351 18.08 6.39 20.46
C ALA A 351 18.88 7.23 21.48
N PRO A 352 19.23 6.70 22.67
CA PRO A 352 20.10 7.40 23.58
C PRO A 352 21.45 7.57 22.89
N LEU A 353 21.85 8.82 22.69
CA LEU A 353 23.22 9.19 22.34
C LEU A 353 24.15 8.43 23.31
N GLY A 354 25.07 7.63 22.75
CA GLY A 354 26.07 6.91 23.53
C GLY A 354 26.90 7.85 24.41
N PRO A 355 27.58 7.33 25.45
CA PRO A 355 28.26 8.16 26.42
C PRO A 355 29.40 8.97 25.75
N PRO A 356 29.62 10.23 26.19
CA PRO A 356 30.67 11.05 25.62
C PRO A 356 32.03 10.47 26.00
N PHE A 357 32.87 10.23 25.00
CA PHE A 357 34.28 9.96 25.23
C PHE A 357 34.93 11.16 25.94
N LEU A 358 35.67 10.86 27.00
CA LEU A 358 36.38 11.80 27.85
C LEU A 358 37.51 12.53 27.09
N SER A 359 37.36 13.86 27.03
CA SER A 359 38.34 14.90 27.37
C SER A 359 39.79 14.83 26.85
N THR A 360 40.20 15.88 26.14
CA THR A 360 41.47 16.60 26.42
C THR A 360 41.23 18.11 26.46
N PRO A 361 41.96 18.90 27.30
CA PRO A 361 41.59 20.28 27.59
C PRO A 361 42.44 21.37 26.91
N SER A 362 41.77 22.51 26.70
CA SER A 362 42.23 23.89 26.95
C SER A 362 43.16 24.61 25.95
N LEU A 363 42.69 25.79 25.49
CA LEU A 363 43.29 27.15 25.57
C LEU A 363 42.57 27.97 24.46
N GLY A 364 41.80 29.04 24.67
CA GLY A 364 41.79 30.19 25.57
C GLY A 364 40.77 31.22 24.97
N PRO A 365 40.48 32.35 25.64
CA PRO A 365 39.31 33.17 25.35
C PRO A 365 39.61 34.34 24.40
N SER A 366 38.62 34.78 23.62
CA SER A 366 38.59 36.18 23.14
C SER A 366 37.17 36.69 22.94
N LEU A 367 36.98 37.86 23.54
CA LEU A 367 35.83 38.75 23.55
C LEU A 367 35.54 39.32 22.16
N LEU A 368 34.27 39.59 21.85
CA LEU A 368 33.75 40.94 21.49
C LEU A 368 32.24 40.88 21.14
N ASN A 369 31.53 41.83 21.77
CA ASN A 369 30.10 42.18 21.72
C ASN A 369 29.63 42.73 20.33
N PRO A 370 28.44 43.38 20.19
CA PRO A 370 27.06 42.89 20.32
C PRO A 370 26.16 43.45 19.17
N PHE A 371 24.81 43.41 19.35
CA PHE A 371 23.70 44.16 18.69
C PHE A 371 22.72 43.31 17.86
N PRO A 372 21.44 43.72 17.73
CA PRO A 372 20.46 43.88 18.81
C PRO A 372 19.11 43.18 18.48
N GLY A 373 18.22 43.19 19.47
CA GLY A 373 16.96 42.46 19.46
C GLY A 373 15.89 42.91 18.46
N VAL A 374 14.95 41.99 18.26
CA VAL A 374 13.60 42.27 17.80
C VAL A 374 12.62 41.59 18.76
N SER A 375 11.76 42.43 19.31
CA SER A 375 10.65 42.14 20.21
C SER A 375 9.66 41.13 19.61
N ARG A 376 9.12 40.25 20.45
CA ARG A 376 7.85 39.55 20.23
C ARG A 376 6.98 39.77 21.45
N ASP A 377 6.08 40.75 21.34
CA ASP A 377 4.90 40.84 22.19
C ASP A 377 3.70 40.15 21.53
N SER A 378 3.11 39.25 22.32
CA SER A 378 1.69 39.06 22.61
C SER A 378 0.64 39.17 21.49
N LEU A 379 -0.08 38.05 21.29
CA LEU A 379 -1.47 38.03 20.87
C LEU A 379 -2.16 36.79 21.48
N ASP A 380 -2.42 36.89 22.79
CA ASP A 380 -3.46 36.12 23.45
C ASP A 380 -4.82 36.78 23.19
N ALA A 381 -5.69 36.12 22.43
CA ALA A 381 -7.14 36.30 22.52
C ALA A 381 -7.81 35.21 21.66
N TYR A 382 -8.37 34.18 22.29
CA TYR A 382 -9.72 33.65 22.05
C TYR A 382 -9.91 32.46 23.00
N GLY A 383 -10.50 32.75 24.16
CA GLY A 383 -10.92 31.75 25.13
C GLY A 383 -12.11 30.95 24.61
N ILE A 384 -11.95 29.63 24.58
CA ILE A 384 -13.05 28.67 24.51
C ILE A 384 -13.17 28.07 25.92
N PRO A 385 -14.34 28.15 26.58
CA PRO A 385 -14.50 27.59 27.92
C PRO A 385 -14.48 26.06 27.90
N PRO A 386 -13.97 25.40 28.96
CA PRO A 386 -13.99 23.95 29.06
C PRO A 386 -15.42 23.43 29.28
N PRO A 387 -15.76 22.22 28.78
CA PRO A 387 -17.06 21.61 29.03
C PRO A 387 -17.21 21.18 30.51
N PRO A 388 -18.45 21.11 31.02
CA PRO A 388 -18.73 20.84 32.43
C PRO A 388 -18.42 19.38 32.82
N PRO A 389 -18.15 19.11 34.12
CA PRO A 389 -17.82 17.78 34.61
C PRO A 389 -19.08 16.92 34.74
N GLY A 390 -19.13 15.81 34.00
CA GLY A 390 -20.23 14.85 34.04
C GLY A 390 -19.76 13.43 34.36
N LEU A 391 -19.93 13.05 35.64
CA LEU A 391 -20.32 11.73 36.16
C LEU A 391 -19.83 10.46 35.43
N GLY A 392 -18.91 9.73 36.05
CA GLY A 392 -18.78 8.28 35.82
C GLY A 392 -19.79 7.47 36.64
N PRO A 393 -19.66 6.13 36.73
CA PRO A 393 -19.48 5.17 35.65
C PRO A 393 -20.70 4.23 35.55
N GLY A 394 -21.15 3.94 34.34
CA GLY A 394 -22.26 3.01 34.07
C GLY A 394 -21.83 1.92 33.09
N SER A 395 -21.80 0.69 33.60
CA SER A 395 -21.54 -0.59 32.93
C SER A 395 -22.36 -0.83 31.65
N GLY A 396 -21.73 -1.40 30.62
CA GLY A 396 -22.45 -1.99 29.49
C GLY A 396 -21.56 -2.23 28.26
N GLY A 397 -20.81 -3.33 28.25
CA GLY A 397 -20.03 -3.75 27.09
C GLY A 397 -20.93 -4.22 25.94
N ALA A 398 -20.75 -3.61 24.78
CA ALA A 398 -21.07 -4.15 23.47
C ALA A 398 -20.18 -3.45 22.44
N GLY A 399 -19.05 -4.08 22.11
CA GLY A 399 -18.14 -3.61 21.07
C GLY A 399 -18.79 -3.67 19.70
N GLY A 400 -19.19 -2.52 19.18
CA GLY A 400 -19.64 -2.35 17.80
C GLY A 400 -18.46 -2.41 16.85
N TYR A 401 -18.39 -3.45 16.03
CA TYR A 401 -17.56 -3.48 14.84
C TYR A 401 -18.18 -2.58 13.76
N SER A 402 -17.40 -1.66 13.20
CA SER A 402 -17.71 -1.04 11.91
C SER A 402 -17.68 -2.12 10.81
N PRO A 403 -18.65 -2.17 9.89
CA PRO A 403 -18.66 -3.14 8.80
C PRO A 403 -17.53 -2.86 7.82
N ARG A 404 -16.80 -3.91 7.44
CA ARG A 404 -15.80 -3.91 6.35
C ARG A 404 -16.37 -3.28 5.06
N PRO A 405 -15.57 -2.53 4.29
CA PRO A 405 -15.93 -2.19 2.92
C PRO A 405 -16.08 -3.46 2.05
N PRO A 406 -17.13 -3.58 1.23
CA PRO A 406 -17.33 -4.75 0.36
C PRO A 406 -16.44 -4.69 -0.88
N GLY A 407 -15.19 -5.17 -0.78
CA GLY A 407 -14.26 -5.18 -1.92
C GLY A 407 -13.18 -6.26 -1.94
N PHE A 408 -12.69 -6.69 -0.78
CA PHE A 408 -11.56 -7.61 -0.68
C PHE A 408 -11.96 -8.88 0.07
N GLY A 409 -12.44 -9.86 -0.69
CA GLY A 409 -12.64 -11.24 -0.21
C GLY A 409 -11.98 -12.18 -1.21
N GLY A 410 -10.99 -12.94 -0.76
CA GLY A 410 -10.33 -13.94 -1.59
C GLY A 410 -11.23 -15.15 -1.75
N ASP A 411 -11.85 -15.31 -2.93
CA ASP A 411 -12.56 -16.53 -3.28
C ASP A 411 -11.55 -17.55 -3.85
N SER A 412 -11.34 -18.60 -3.06
CA SER A 412 -10.65 -19.81 -3.49
C SER A 412 -11.59 -20.63 -4.37
N PHE A 413 -11.42 -20.53 -5.69
CA PHE A 413 -12.07 -21.43 -6.64
C PHE A 413 -11.49 -22.84 -6.49
N THR A 414 -12.18 -23.71 -5.75
CA THR A 414 -11.97 -25.17 -5.80
C THR A 414 -12.96 -25.77 -6.80
N GLY A 415 -12.53 -25.90 -8.06
CA GLY A 415 -13.29 -26.63 -9.07
C GLY A 415 -13.26 -28.14 -8.80
N LYS A 416 -14.36 -28.71 -8.32
CA LYS A 416 -14.60 -30.16 -8.37
C LYS A 416 -15.04 -30.52 -9.79
N GLY A 417 -14.16 -31.19 -10.53
CA GLY A 417 -14.51 -31.86 -11.78
C GLY A 417 -15.28 -33.16 -11.51
N SER A 418 -16.49 -33.28 -12.05
CA SER A 418 -17.24 -34.52 -12.12
C SER A 418 -16.85 -35.26 -13.41
N TYR A 419 -16.23 -36.44 -13.26
CA TYR A 419 -15.96 -37.34 -14.37
C TYR A 419 -17.23 -38.10 -14.75
N GLY A 420 -17.73 -37.84 -15.96
CA GLY A 420 -18.77 -38.66 -16.60
C GLY A 420 -18.16 -39.95 -17.16
N ALA A 421 -18.84 -41.07 -16.94
CA ALA A 421 -18.49 -42.39 -17.46
C ALA A 421 -18.59 -42.44 -19.01
N PRO A 422 -17.77 -43.27 -19.69
CA PRO A 422 -17.83 -43.41 -21.14
C PRO A 422 -19.02 -44.29 -21.57
N PRO A 423 -19.57 -44.07 -22.78
CA PRO A 423 -20.65 -44.88 -23.31
C PRO A 423 -20.14 -46.25 -23.77
N LYS A 424 -20.94 -47.28 -23.49
CA LYS A 424 -20.76 -48.63 -24.04
C LYS A 424 -21.07 -48.62 -25.54
N LYS A 425 -20.11 -49.07 -26.35
CA LYS A 425 -20.32 -49.96 -27.48
C LYS A 425 -19.15 -50.91 -27.59
#